data_AF-O77585-F1
#
_entry.id   AF-O77585-F1
#
_cell.length_a   1.000
_cell.length_b   1.000
_cell.length_c   1.000
_cell.angle_alpha   90.00
_cell.angle_beta   90.00
_cell.angle_gamma   90.00
#
_symmetry.space_group_name_H-M   'P 1'
#
loop_
_entity.id
_entity.type
_entity.pdbx_description
1 polymer ?
#
loop_
_entity_poly.entity_id
_entity_poly.type
_entity_poly.pdbx_seq_one_letter_code
_entity_poly.pdbx_strand_id
1 'polypeptide(L)'
;LPEGKIMPNTVFVGGIDVRMDETEIRSFFARYGSVKEVKIITDRTGVSKGYGFVSFFNDVDVQKIVESQINFHGKKLKLGPAIRRQNLCAYHVQPRPLVFNHPPPPQFQNVWTNPNTET
;
A
#
# COMPACT_ATOMS: atom_id res chain seq x y z
N LEU A 1 4.94 -15.39 -3.83
CA LEU A 1 5.09 -13.94 -4.11
C LEU A 1 5.31 -13.24 -2.78
N PRO A 2 6.24 -12.27 -2.68
CA PRO A 2 6.42 -11.51 -1.43
C PRO A 2 5.11 -10.81 -1.04
N GLU A 3 4.75 -10.85 0.24
CA GLU A 3 3.54 -10.22 0.79
C GLU A 3 3.66 -8.68 0.68
N GLY A 4 2.95 -8.10 -0.27
CA GLY A 4 2.96 -6.66 -0.51
C GLY A 4 1.88 -6.23 -1.50
N LYS A 5 1.49 -4.96 -1.42
CA LYS A 5 0.46 -4.39 -2.30
C LYS A 5 1.12 -3.97 -3.62
N ILE A 6 0.62 -4.48 -4.74
CA ILE A 6 1.00 -4.00 -6.07
C ILE A 6 0.54 -2.53 -6.19
N MET A 7 1.47 -1.66 -6.60
CA MET A 7 1.20 -0.25 -6.82
C MET A 7 0.71 -0.04 -8.25
N PRO A 8 -0.51 0.49 -8.45
CA PRO A 8 -1.00 0.80 -9.78
C PRO A 8 -0.15 1.91 -10.41
N ASN A 9 -0.03 1.91 -11.73
CA ASN A 9 0.67 2.95 -12.50
C ASN A 9 2.09 3.22 -11.99
N THR A 10 2.73 2.18 -11.44
CA THR A 10 4.06 2.27 -10.86
C THR A 10 4.90 1.08 -11.29
N VAL A 11 6.09 1.37 -11.80
CA VAL A 11 7.04 0.38 -12.33
C VAL A 11 8.26 0.34 -11.42
N PHE A 12 8.68 -0.87 -11.05
CA PHE A 12 9.97 -1.11 -10.40
C PHE A 12 11.08 -1.08 -11.46
N VAL A 13 12.16 -0.37 -11.16
CA VAL A 13 13.33 -0.25 -12.02
C VAL A 13 14.57 -0.66 -11.21
N GLY A 14 15.14 -1.81 -11.52
CA GLY A 14 16.35 -2.33 -10.89
C GLY A 14 17.56 -2.31 -11.83
N GLY A 15 18.76 -2.44 -11.28
CA GLY A 15 20.00 -2.38 -12.05
C GLY A 15 20.42 -0.95 -12.43
N ILE A 16 19.93 0.04 -11.69
CA ILE A 16 20.30 1.45 -11.85
C ILE A 16 21.77 1.60 -11.45
N ASP A 17 22.59 2.12 -12.36
CA ASP A 17 23.99 2.41 -12.07
C ASP A 17 24.11 3.70 -11.25
N VAL A 18 25.21 3.85 -10.49
CA VAL A 18 25.48 5.10 -9.76
C VAL A 18 25.63 6.30 -10.69
N ARG A 19 25.96 6.05 -11.97
CA ARG A 19 26.10 7.08 -13.00
C ARG A 19 24.78 7.47 -13.66
N MET A 20 23.69 6.73 -13.41
CA MET A 20 22.38 7.02 -14.00
C MET A 20 21.63 8.04 -13.16
N ASP A 21 21.14 9.08 -13.83
CA ASP A 21 20.37 10.12 -13.18
C ASP A 21 18.86 9.89 -13.27
N GLU A 22 18.15 10.43 -12.29
CA GLU A 22 16.68 10.43 -12.26
C GLU A 22 16.08 11.04 -13.55
N THR A 23 16.73 12.07 -14.09
CA THR A 23 16.29 12.77 -15.30
C THR A 23 16.32 11.87 -16.54
N GLU A 24 17.34 11.04 -16.71
CA GLU A 24 17.42 10.11 -17.85
C GLU A 24 16.32 9.06 -17.78
N ILE A 25 16.11 8.49 -16.58
CA ILE A 25 15.03 7.55 -16.31
C ILE A 25 13.69 8.21 -16.63
N ARG A 26 13.44 9.41 -16.08
CA ARG A 26 12.21 10.16 -16.31
C ARG A 26 11.97 10.42 -17.80
N SER A 27 12.99 10.86 -18.52
CA SER A 27 12.89 11.15 -19.95
C SER A 27 12.55 9.91 -20.77
N PHE A 28 13.13 8.75 -20.44
CA PHE A 28 12.81 7.51 -21.11
C PHE A 28 11.37 7.08 -20.85
N PHE A 29 10.94 7.12 -19.59
CA PHE A 29 9.60 6.67 -19.20
C PHE A 29 8.48 7.62 -19.64
N ALA A 30 8.79 8.89 -19.92
CA ALA A 30 7.84 9.87 -20.45
C ALA A 30 7.14 9.43 -21.76
N ARG A 31 7.73 8.48 -22.51
CA ARG A 31 7.12 7.90 -23.71
C ARG A 31 5.86 7.06 -23.45
N TYR A 32 5.71 6.54 -22.22
CA TYR A 32 4.58 5.69 -21.84
C TYR A 32 3.45 6.50 -21.20
N GLY A 33 3.74 7.69 -20.68
CA GLY A 33 2.78 8.57 -20.04
C GLY A 33 3.44 9.68 -19.25
N SER A 34 2.65 10.56 -18.63
CA SER A 34 3.17 11.64 -17.79
C SER A 34 3.76 11.08 -16.49
N VAL A 35 5.08 11.15 -16.36
CA VAL A 35 5.80 10.70 -15.17
C VAL A 35 5.52 11.63 -14.00
N LYS A 36 4.97 11.06 -12.92
CA LYS A 36 4.64 11.73 -11.68
C LYS A 36 5.87 11.90 -10.78
N GLU A 37 6.56 10.80 -10.53
CA GLU A 37 7.71 10.77 -9.64
C GLU A 37 8.63 9.63 -10.07
N VAL A 38 9.93 9.89 -10.10
CA VAL A 38 10.95 8.86 -10.14
C VAL A 38 11.62 8.88 -8.78
N LYS A 39 11.78 7.72 -8.15
CA LYS A 39 12.33 7.61 -6.81
C LYS A 39 13.40 6.54 -6.76
N ILE A 40 14.66 6.96 -6.73
CA ILE A 40 15.80 6.06 -6.53
C ILE A 40 15.93 5.76 -5.03
N ILE A 41 16.02 4.49 -4.67
CA ILE A 41 16.16 4.09 -3.28
C ILE A 41 17.63 4.09 -2.88
N THR A 42 17.95 4.89 -1.88
CA THR A 42 19.26 4.99 -1.25
C THR A 42 19.26 4.32 0.12
N ASP A 43 20.45 3.96 0.61
CA ASP A 43 20.64 3.55 1.99
C ASP A 43 20.78 4.75 2.94
N ARG A 44 20.85 4.51 4.25
CA ARG A 44 21.03 5.55 5.27
C ARG A 44 22.25 6.45 5.06
N THR A 45 23.26 5.96 4.34
CA THR A 45 24.50 6.68 4.01
C THR A 45 24.36 7.53 2.74
N GLY A 46 23.20 7.51 2.07
CA GLY A 46 22.95 8.20 0.80
C GLY A 46 23.37 7.41 -0.44
N VAL A 47 23.97 6.23 -0.29
CA VAL A 47 24.40 5.40 -1.42
C VAL A 47 23.19 4.70 -2.07
N SER A 48 23.08 4.77 -3.40
CA SER A 48 22.02 4.08 -4.15
C SER A 48 22.06 2.56 -3.93
N LYS A 49 20.89 1.97 -3.70
CA LYS A 49 20.72 0.51 -3.64
C LYS A 49 20.63 -0.13 -5.03
N GLY A 50 20.76 0.68 -6.09
CA GLY A 50 20.72 0.22 -7.48
C GLY A 50 19.31 -0.12 -7.98
N TYR A 51 18.27 0.39 -7.31
CA TYR A 51 16.89 0.26 -7.75
C TYR A 51 16.04 1.47 -7.35
N GLY A 52 14.91 1.63 -8.02
CA GLY A 52 13.97 2.70 -7.81
C GLY A 52 12.58 2.37 -8.33
N PHE A 53 11.71 3.37 -8.28
CA PHE A 53 10.32 3.28 -8.71
C PHE A 53 9.97 4.47 -9.59
N VAL A 54 9.21 4.22 -10.65
CA VAL A 54 8.67 5.27 -11.53
C VAL A 54 7.16 5.20 -11.45
N SER A 55 6.53 6.31 -11.04
CA SER A 55 5.07 6.43 -10.97
C SER A 55 4.57 7.38 -12.05
N PHE A 56 3.35 7.12 -12.54
CA PHE A 56 2.71 7.89 -13.61
C PHE A 56 1.43 8.56 -13.11
N PHE A 57 1.08 9.70 -13.70
CA PHE A 57 -0.23 10.33 -13.50
C PHE A 57 -1.33 9.63 -14.31
N ASN A 58 -0.97 9.17 -15.51
CA ASN A 58 -1.88 8.46 -16.39
C ASN A 58 -2.01 6.99 -15.98
N ASP A 59 -3.12 6.38 -16.40
CA ASP A 59 -3.24 4.93 -16.38
C ASP A 59 -2.30 4.34 -17.42
N VAL A 60 -1.37 3.49 -16.98
CA VAL A 60 -0.34 2.91 -17.84
C VAL A 60 -0.36 1.40 -17.74
N ASP A 61 -0.17 0.75 -18.88
CA ASP A 61 -0.04 -0.70 -18.93
C ASP A 61 1.34 -1.11 -18.40
N VAL A 62 1.40 -1.39 -17.10
CA VAL A 62 2.62 -1.83 -16.41
C VAL A 62 3.18 -3.09 -17.04
N GLN A 63 2.34 -4.03 -17.51
CA GLN A 63 2.82 -5.28 -18.12
C GLN A 63 3.60 -4.98 -19.40
N LYS A 64 3.04 -4.13 -20.26
CA LYS A 64 3.70 -3.70 -21.49
C LYS A 64 5.00 -2.95 -21.24
N ILE A 65 5.06 -2.14 -20.17
CA ILE A 65 6.28 -1.42 -19.82
C ILE A 65 7.36 -2.40 -19.35
N VAL A 66 7.03 -3.39 -18.52
CA VAL A 66 8.03 -4.31 -17.97
C VAL A 66 8.63 -5.27 -19.01
N GLU A 67 7.93 -5.52 -20.11
CA GLU A 67 8.45 -6.27 -21.25
C GLU A 67 9.52 -5.50 -22.04
N SER A 68 9.57 -4.17 -21.88
CA SER A 68 10.53 -3.32 -22.59
C SER A 68 11.97 -3.59 -22.13
N GLN A 69 12.86 -3.85 -23.06
CA GLN A 69 14.29 -4.00 -22.77
C GLN A 69 14.97 -2.62 -22.80
N ILE A 70 15.44 -2.16 -21.64
CA ILE A 70 16.12 -0.87 -21.50
C ILE A 70 17.57 -1.10 -21.12
N ASN A 71 18.50 -0.49 -21.86
CA ASN A 71 19.93 -0.55 -21.58
C ASN A 71 20.46 0.88 -21.41
N PHE A 72 21.08 1.15 -20.25
CA PHE A 72 21.75 2.41 -19.95
C PHE A 72 23.20 2.11 -19.55
N HIS A 73 24.16 2.86 -20.09
CA HIS A 73 25.59 2.66 -19.85
C HIS A 73 26.07 1.20 -19.99
N GLY A 74 25.53 0.45 -20.94
CA GLY A 74 25.87 -0.97 -21.15
C GLY A 74 25.29 -1.93 -20.10
N LYS A 75 24.47 -1.44 -19.17
CA LYS A 75 23.75 -2.25 -18.18
C LYS A 75 22.27 -2.32 -18.51
N LYS A 76 21.73 -3.54 -18.52
CA LYS A 76 20.32 -3.79 -18.73
C LYS A 76 19.53 -3.54 -17.45
N LEU A 77 18.53 -2.67 -17.51
CA LEU A 77 17.61 -2.45 -16.41
C LEU A 77 16.66 -3.64 -16.24
N LYS A 78 16.32 -3.93 -14.99
CA LYS A 78 15.36 -4.97 -14.61
C LYS A 78 14.04 -4.30 -14.28
N LEU A 79 13.04 -4.47 -15.15
CA LEU A 79 11.72 -3.93 -14.93
C LEU A 79 10.81 -4.95 -14.27
N GLY A 80 9.88 -4.47 -13.44
CA GLY A 80 8.85 -5.31 -12.85
C GLY A 80 7.69 -4.51 -12.28
N PRO A 81 6.58 -5.15 -11.90
CA PRO A 81 5.51 -4.49 -11.15
C PRO A 81 6.05 -3.94 -9.84
N ALA A 82 5.69 -2.71 -9.49
CA ALA A 82 6.10 -2.14 -8.21
C ALA A 82 5.29 -2.76 -7.06
N ILE A 83 5.97 -3.39 -6.11
CA ILE A 83 5.36 -3.97 -4.92
C ILE A 83 5.77 -3.14 -3.71
N ARG A 84 4.80 -2.46 -3.09
CA ARG A 84 5.02 -1.77 -1.83
C ARG A 84 4.84 -2.77 -0.70
N ARG A 85 5.93 -3.04 0.03
CA ARG A 85 5.86 -3.76 1.29
C ARG A 85 5.08 -2.90 2.29
N GLN A 86 3.97 -3.42 2.81
CA GLN A 86 3.32 -2.84 3.96
C GLN A 86 3.95 -3.47 5.20
N ASN A 87 4.52 -2.64 6.06
CA ASN A 87 4.80 -3.07 7.42
C ASN A 87 3.44 -3.15 8.13
N LEU A 88 2.94 -4.35 8.38
CA LEU A 88 1.74 -4.62 9.19
C LEU A 88 1.97 -4.32 10.69
N CYS A 89 2.74 -3.29 11.04
CA CYS A 89 2.95 -2.86 12.43
C CYS A 89 2.15 -1.61 12.82
N ALA A 90 1.26 -1.13 11.95
CA ALA A 90 0.41 0.02 12.26
C ALA A 90 -1.07 -0.41 12.14
N TYR A 91 -1.72 -0.57 13.30
CA TYR A 91 -3.17 -0.60 13.50
C TYR A 91 -3.93 -1.91 13.22
N HIS A 92 -3.70 -2.94 14.03
CA HIS A 92 -4.81 -3.81 14.46
C HIS A 92 -4.78 -3.97 15.97
N VAL A 93 -5.00 -2.86 16.69
CA VAL A 93 -5.63 -2.96 18.02
C VAL A 93 -7.11 -2.78 17.75
N GLN A 94 -7.85 -3.88 17.64
CA GLN A 94 -9.31 -3.80 17.73
C GLN A 94 -9.60 -3.25 19.13
N PRO A 95 -10.32 -2.13 19.31
CA PRO A 95 -10.92 -1.87 20.59
C PRO A 95 -11.91 -3.01 20.82
N ARG A 96 -11.53 -3.96 21.67
CA ARG A 96 -12.45 -4.97 22.18
C ARG A 96 -13.64 -4.18 22.75
N PRO A 97 -14.88 -4.39 22.29
CA PRO A 97 -16.02 -3.76 22.93
C PRO A 97 -15.98 -4.20 24.39
N LEU A 98 -15.81 -3.26 25.32
CA LEU A 98 -16.06 -3.52 26.72
C LEU A 98 -17.57 -3.72 26.83
N VAL A 99 -18.02 -4.96 26.66
CA VAL A 99 -19.36 -5.37 27.05
C VAL A 99 -19.37 -5.25 28.57
N PHE A 100 -19.78 -4.09 29.08
CA PHE A 100 -20.11 -3.93 30.48
C PHE A 100 -21.43 -4.68 30.67
N ASN A 101 -21.36 -5.95 31.06
CA ASN A 101 -22.51 -6.69 31.55
C ASN A 101 -22.92 -6.04 32.88
N HIS A 102 -23.71 -4.96 32.79
CA HIS A 102 -24.44 -4.46 33.93
C HIS A 102 -25.50 -5.52 34.30
N PRO A 103 -25.57 -5.97 35.57
CA PRO A 103 -26.70 -6.79 36.00
C PRO A 103 -28.00 -5.97 35.85
N PRO A 104 -29.11 -6.58 35.42
CA PRO A 104 -30.38 -5.87 35.32
C PRO A 104 -30.82 -5.40 36.72
N PRO A 105 -31.40 -4.19 36.84
CA PRO A 105 -31.91 -3.71 38.12
C PRO A 105 -33.05 -4.63 38.62
N PRO A 106 -33.15 -4.87 39.94
CA PRO A 106 -34.25 -5.65 40.50
C PRO A 106 -35.58 -4.95 40.20
N GLN A 107 -36.46 -5.64 39.48
CA GLN A 107 -37.82 -5.16 39.25
C GLN A 107 -38.65 -5.44 40.50
N PHE A 108 -39.00 -4.38 41.24
CA PHE A 108 -40.02 -4.47 42.27
C PHE A 108 -41.39 -4.54 41.60
N GLN A 109 -42.05 -5.71 41.69
CA GLN A 109 -43.43 -5.88 41.26
C GLN A 109 -44.36 -5.17 42.24
N ASN A 110 -44.88 -4.01 41.83
CA ASN A 110 -46.07 -3.43 42.43
C ASN A 110 -47.29 -4.22 41.94
N VAL A 111 -47.81 -5.13 42.76
CA VAL A 111 -49.15 -5.71 42.57
C VAL A 111 -50.06 -5.14 43.65
N TRP A 112 -50.64 -3.98 43.37
CA TRP A 112 -51.93 -3.61 43.92
C TRP A 112 -52.91 -3.49 42.76
N THR A 113 -54.20 -3.71 43.06
CA THR A 113 -55.38 -3.60 42.17
C THR A 113 -55.60 -4.86 41.31
N ASN A 114 -56.73 -5.59 41.28
CA ASN A 114 -58.07 -5.54 41.90
C ASN A 114 -58.82 -6.84 41.42
N PRO A 115 -60.16 -7.01 41.46
CA PRO A 115 -60.89 -7.82 42.44
C PRO A 115 -61.70 -8.98 41.76
N ASN A 116 -62.60 -9.64 42.53
CA ASN A 116 -63.74 -10.49 42.07
C ASN A 116 -63.35 -11.94 41.66
N THR A 117 -64.09 -13.04 41.89
CA THR A 117 -65.38 -13.40 42.52
C THR A 117 -65.47 -14.95 42.49
N GLU A 118 -66.18 -15.54 43.47
CA GLU A 118 -66.94 -16.83 43.41
C GLU A 118 -66.17 -18.13 43.12
N THR A 119 -66.26 -19.17 43.95
CA THR A 119 -67.46 -20.00 44.20
C THR A 119 -67.43 -20.62 45.60
#